data_AF-A0A958V182-F1
#
_entry.id   AF-A0A958V182-F1
#
_cell.length_a   1.000
_cell.length_b   1.000
_cell.length_c   1.000
_cell.angle_alpha   90.00
_cell.angle_beta   90.00
_cell.angle_gamma   90.00
#
_symmetry.space_group_name_H-M   'P 1'
#
loop_
_entity.id
_entity.type
_entity.pdbx_description
1 polymer ?
#
loop_
_entity_poly.entity_id
_entity_poly.type
_entity_poly.pdbx_seq_one_letter_code
_entity_poly.pdbx_strand_id
1 'polypeptide(L)'
;MKKFKYILLLLLFLVVAASIYIATLENTYDVKRSIKIKAPVSVVYKQVNDFKNWPSWSPWLQQDPDTQLSYGDRTSGDGATYSWKSG
;
A
#
# COMPACT_ATOMS: atom_id res chain seq x y z
N MET A 1 9.17 -40.96 25.67
CA MET A 1 8.77 -39.79 26.50
C MET A 1 9.82 -38.67 26.54
N LYS A 2 11.10 -38.93 26.90
CA LYS A 2 12.13 -37.87 27.00
C LYS A 2 12.54 -37.25 25.65
N LYS A 3 12.79 -38.07 24.61
CA LYS A 3 13.17 -37.59 23.27
C LYS A 3 12.10 -36.69 22.62
N PHE A 4 10.82 -37.06 22.76
CA PHE A 4 9.68 -36.26 22.28
C PHE A 4 9.61 -34.88 22.95
N LYS A 5 9.83 -34.82 24.27
CA LYS A 5 9.91 -33.55 25.01
C LYS A 5 11.02 -32.63 24.47
N TYR A 6 12.20 -33.18 24.17
CA TYR A 6 13.29 -32.39 23.59
C TYR A 6 13.01 -31.90 22.17
N ILE A 7 12.33 -32.72 21.34
CA ILE A 7 11.88 -32.29 20.01
C ILE A 7 10.90 -31.12 20.13
N LEU A 8 9.92 -31.21 21.04
CA LEU A 8 8.95 -30.13 21.26
C LEU A 8 9.60 -28.84 21.78
N LEU A 9 10.58 -28.96 22.68
CA LEU A 9 11.36 -27.82 23.17
C LEU A 9 12.23 -27.19 22.08
N LEU A 10 12.85 -27.99 21.20
CA LEU A 10 13.61 -27.50 20.06
C LEU A 10 12.69 -26.73 19.09
N LEU A 11 11.50 -27.27 18.81
CA LEU A 11 10.54 -26.64 17.91
C LEU A 11 10.02 -25.33 18.49
N LEU A 12 9.73 -25.30 19.81
CA LEU A 12 9.38 -24.06 20.51
C LEU A 12 10.51 -23.02 20.44
N PHE A 13 11.76 -23.44 20.66
CA PHE A 13 12.91 -22.57 20.54
C PHE A 13 13.05 -21.97 19.14
N LEU A 14 12.88 -22.78 18.09
CA LEU A 14 12.92 -22.31 16.70
C LEU A 14 11.81 -21.29 16.41
N VAL A 15 10.59 -21.53 16.88
CA VAL A 15 9.48 -20.58 16.72
C VAL A 15 9.79 -19.26 17.42
N VAL A 16 10.25 -19.30 18.68
CA VAL A 16 10.61 -18.09 19.44
C VAL A 16 11.75 -17.33 18.75
N ALA A 17 12.80 -18.02 18.32
CA ALA A 17 13.92 -17.41 17.63
C ALA A 17 13.49 -16.77 16.30
N ALA A 18 12.66 -17.45 15.51
CA ALA A 18 12.12 -16.91 14.26
C ALA A 18 11.21 -15.69 14.50
N SER A 19 10.35 -15.73 15.53
CA SER A 19 9.50 -14.58 15.89
C SER A 19 10.32 -13.37 16.31
N ILE A 20 11.37 -13.56 17.14
CA ILE A 20 12.27 -12.46 17.53
C ILE A 20 12.97 -11.90 16.30
N TYR A 21 13.49 -12.76 15.42
CA TYR A 21 14.15 -12.33 14.20
C TYR A 21 13.23 -11.50 13.29
N ILE A 22 12.01 -11.98 13.02
CA ILE A 22 11.02 -11.25 12.20
C ILE A 22 10.65 -9.92 12.85
N ALA A 23 10.49 -9.88 14.17
CA ALA A 23 10.17 -8.65 14.90
C ALA A 23 11.29 -7.59 14.83
N THR A 24 12.52 -8.00 14.54
CA THR A 24 13.67 -7.08 14.35
C THR A 24 13.86 -6.62 12.92
N LEU A 25 13.12 -7.17 11.94
CA LEU A 25 13.21 -6.74 10.55
C LEU A 25 12.61 -5.34 10.39
N GLU A 26 13.26 -4.51 9.59
CA GLU A 26 12.71 -3.22 9.19
C GLU A 26 11.40 -3.42 8.42
N ASN A 27 10.35 -2.72 8.85
CA ASN A 27 9.05 -2.75 8.21
C ASN A 27 8.85 -1.60 7.20
N THR A 28 9.93 -0.87 6.89
CA THR A 28 9.93 0.25 5.96
C THR A 28 10.33 -0.21 4.56
N TYR A 29 9.49 0.09 3.57
CA TYR A 29 9.73 -0.26 2.17
C TYR A 29 9.60 1.00 1.29
N ASP A 30 10.51 1.17 0.32
CA ASP A 30 10.41 2.17 -0.74
C ASP A 30 10.08 1.46 -2.06
N VAL A 31 8.93 1.79 -2.65
CA VAL A 31 8.46 1.17 -3.90
C VAL A 31 8.40 2.23 -4.99
N LYS A 32 9.18 2.02 -6.06
CA LYS A 32 9.20 2.91 -7.24
C LYS A 32 8.72 2.17 -8.47
N ARG A 33 7.83 2.82 -9.23
CA ARG A 33 7.36 2.36 -10.54
C ARG A 33 7.44 3.51 -11.53
N SER A 34 7.76 3.21 -12.78
CA SER A 34 7.85 4.21 -13.84
C SER A 34 7.29 3.68 -15.14
N ILE A 35 6.64 4.57 -15.89
CA ILE A 35 6.13 4.31 -17.23
C ILE A 35 6.46 5.52 -18.11
N LYS A 36 6.64 5.30 -19.42
CA LYS A 36 6.81 6.38 -20.39
C LYS A 36 5.46 6.72 -21.01
N ILE A 37 5.03 7.96 -20.89
CA ILE A 37 3.78 8.46 -21.48
C ILE A 37 4.14 9.46 -22.57
N LYS A 38 3.66 9.23 -23.80
CA LYS A 38 3.87 10.14 -24.93
C LYS A 38 2.86 11.29 -24.88
N ALA A 39 3.00 12.17 -23.89
CA ALA A 39 2.17 13.35 -23.71
C ALA A 39 2.99 14.52 -23.11
N PRO A 40 2.57 15.78 -23.30
CA PRO A 40 3.17 16.91 -22.62
C PRO A 40 3.10 16.78 -21.09
N VAL A 41 4.15 17.21 -20.39
CA VAL A 41 4.22 17.14 -18.91
C VAL A 41 3.04 17.85 -18.25
N SER A 42 2.61 18.99 -18.79
CA SER A 42 1.47 19.75 -18.27
C SER A 42 0.15 18.97 -18.31
N VAL A 43 -0.03 18.09 -19.29
CA VAL A 43 -1.22 17.23 -19.40
C VAL A 43 -1.19 16.14 -18.35
N VAL A 44 -0.05 15.45 -18.20
CA VAL A 44 0.13 14.42 -17.18
C VAL A 44 0.00 15.02 -15.77
N TYR A 45 0.62 16.18 -15.55
CA TYR A 45 0.55 16.89 -14.27
C TYR A 45 -0.87 17.21 -13.86
N LYS A 46 -1.70 17.74 -14.76
CA LYS A 46 -3.13 17.99 -14.48
C LYS A 46 -3.89 16.73 -14.03
N GLN A 47 -3.51 15.57 -14.57
CA GLN A 47 -4.19 14.32 -14.25
C GLN A 47 -3.81 13.71 -12.91
N VAL A 48 -2.58 13.94 -12.46
CA VAL A 48 -2.14 13.52 -11.12
C VAL A 48 -2.47 14.54 -10.04
N ASN A 49 -2.47 15.83 -10.39
CA ASN A 49 -2.61 16.93 -9.43
C ASN A 49 -4.04 17.09 -8.89
N ASP A 50 -5.07 16.62 -9.59
CA ASP A 50 -6.47 16.71 -9.14
C ASP A 50 -7.04 15.33 -8.83
N PHE A 51 -7.46 15.10 -7.59
CA PHE A 51 -8.05 13.83 -7.17
C PHE A 51 -9.32 13.46 -7.93
N LYS A 52 -10.06 14.42 -8.49
CA LYS A 52 -11.25 14.15 -9.31
C LYS A 52 -10.93 13.42 -10.61
N ASN A 53 -9.67 13.48 -11.05
CA ASN A 53 -9.21 12.82 -12.27
C ASN A 53 -8.79 11.37 -12.04
N TRP A 54 -8.51 10.98 -10.80
CA TRP A 54 -7.98 9.65 -10.45
C TRP A 54 -8.91 8.47 -10.80
N PRO A 55 -10.26 8.57 -10.77
CA PRO A 55 -11.14 7.50 -11.22
C PRO A 55 -10.88 7.01 -12.65
N SER A 56 -10.32 7.86 -13.50
CA SER A 56 -10.03 7.50 -14.89
C SER A 56 -8.84 6.54 -15.07
N TRP A 57 -7.96 6.39 -14.07
CA TRP A 57 -6.72 5.64 -14.22
C TRP A 57 -6.25 4.89 -12.97
N SER A 58 -6.83 5.15 -11.79
CA SER A 58 -6.41 4.56 -10.52
C SER A 58 -6.52 3.03 -10.56
N PRO A 59 -5.41 2.28 -10.37
CA PRO A 59 -5.45 0.83 -10.31
C PRO A 59 -6.34 0.30 -9.17
N TRP A 60 -6.43 1.05 -8.07
CA TRP A 60 -7.22 0.68 -6.90
C TRP A 60 -8.71 0.72 -7.18
N LEU A 61 -9.18 1.73 -7.92
CA LEU A 61 -10.59 1.89 -8.29
C LEU A 61 -10.99 0.94 -9.42
N GLN A 62 -10.02 0.48 -10.23
CA GLN A 62 -10.25 -0.63 -11.16
C GLN A 62 -10.43 -1.96 -10.42
N GLN A 63 -9.71 -2.16 -9.31
CA GLN A 63 -9.79 -3.38 -8.51
C GLN A 63 -11.04 -3.42 -7.62
N ASP A 64 -11.48 -2.29 -7.08
CA ASP A 64 -12.70 -2.14 -6.27
C ASP A 64 -13.63 -1.07 -6.88
N PRO A 65 -14.48 -1.43 -7.87
CA PRO A 65 -15.34 -0.49 -8.57
C PRO A 65 -16.44 0.15 -7.72
N ASP A 66 -16.81 -0.48 -6.61
CA ASP A 66 -17.86 -0.01 -5.71
C ASP A 66 -17.33 1.00 -4.67
N THR A 67 -16.05 1.34 -4.76
CA THR A 67 -15.40 2.35 -3.90
C THR A 67 -16.11 3.70 -4.01
N GLN A 68 -16.57 4.21 -2.88
CA GLN A 68 -17.15 5.55 -2.79
C GLN A 68 -16.05 6.57 -2.46
N LEU A 69 -15.90 7.56 -3.33
CA LEU A 69 -14.95 8.65 -3.14
C LEU A 69 -15.63 9.88 -2.54
N SER A 70 -14.97 10.49 -1.57
CA SER A 70 -15.33 11.79 -1.01
C SER A 70 -14.17 12.75 -1.16
N TYR A 71 -14.45 14.02 -1.43
CA TYR A 71 -13.45 15.04 -1.71
C TYR A 71 -13.54 16.15 -0.67
N GLY A 72 -12.38 16.69 -0.25
CA GLY A 72 -12.35 17.90 0.56
C GLY A 72 -12.64 19.16 -0.26
N ASP A 73 -12.62 20.31 0.43
CA ASP A 73 -12.84 21.64 -0.20
C ASP A 73 -11.87 21.94 -1.34
N ARG A 74 -10.67 21.36 -1.26
CA ARG A 74 -9.64 21.43 -2.30
C ARG A 74 -9.30 20.03 -2.79
N THR A 75 -9.38 19.83 -4.10
CA THR A 75 -9.04 18.55 -4.74
C THR A 75 -7.74 18.57 -5.52
N SER A 76 -7.11 19.74 -5.66
CA SER A 76 -5.85 19.89 -6.38
C SER A 76 -4.87 20.86 -5.73
N GLY A 77 -3.58 20.62 -5.96
CA GLY A 77 -2.49 21.41 -5.38
C GLY A 77 -2.24 21.11 -3.90
N ASP A 78 -1.43 21.94 -3.26
CA ASP A 78 -1.03 21.73 -1.87
C ASP A 78 -2.23 21.84 -0.91
N GLY A 79 -2.27 20.91 0.06
CA GLY A 79 -3.36 20.74 1.00
C GLY A 79 -4.65 20.13 0.39
N ALA A 80 -4.61 19.62 -0.84
CA ALA A 80 -5.73 18.87 -1.39
C ALA A 80 -5.97 17.57 -0.61
N THR A 81 -7.24 17.18 -0.46
CA THR A 81 -7.61 15.94 0.23
C THR A 81 -8.71 15.18 -0.50
N TYR A 82 -8.67 13.85 -0.37
CA TYR A 82 -9.75 12.95 -0.73
C TYR A 82 -9.77 11.78 0.25
N SER A 83 -10.91 11.11 0.35
CA SER A 83 -11.07 9.87 1.11
C SER A 83 -11.85 8.86 0.28
N TRP A 84 -11.73 7.59 0.65
CA TRP A 84 -12.43 6.50 0.01
C TRP A 84 -13.03 5.56 1.05
N LYS A 85 -14.14 4.95 0.68
CA LYS A 85 -14.76 3.86 1.41
C LYS A 85 -14.90 2.69 0.45
N SER A 86 -14.19 1.60 0.74
CA SER A 86 -14.30 0.35 -0.03
C SER A 86 -15.70 -0.25 0.10
N GLY A 87 -16.08 -1.03 -0.92
CA GLY A 87 -17.31 -1.84 -0.92
C GLY A 87 -17.32 -2.91 0.16
#